data_AF-A0A381RK47-F1
#
_entry.id   AF-A0A381RK47-F1
#
_cell.length_a   1.000
_cell.length_b   1.000
_cell.length_c   1.000
_cell.angle_alpha   90.00
_cell.angle_beta   90.00
_cell.angle_gamma   90.00
#
_symmetry.space_group_name_H-M   'P 1'
#
loop_
_entity.id
_entity.type
_entity.pdbx_description
1 polymer ?
#
loop_
_entity_poly.entity_id
_entity_poly.type
_entity_poly.pdbx_seq_one_letter_code
_entity_poly.pdbx_strand_id
1 'polypeptide(L)'
;MINNRIENENIKGDIILSRAVSNLSNIYKWSKNCINKKGLIINLKGGNIDNELKKLNKKSKIFNISEYYSEKFYETKKIVLIQV
;
A
#
# COMPACT_ATOMS: atom_id res chain seq x y z
N MET A 1 16.17 -7.21 -12.71
CA MET A 1 14.94 -6.40 -12.53
C MET A 1 13.86 -7.02 -13.41
N ILE A 2 12.79 -7.53 -12.82
CA ILE A 2 11.70 -8.16 -13.58
C ILE A 2 10.72 -7.05 -13.97
N ASN A 3 10.52 -6.81 -15.28
CA ASN A 3 9.54 -5.84 -15.77
C ASN A 3 8.22 -6.53 -16.11
N ASN A 4 7.56 -7.10 -15.10
CA ASN A 4 6.30 -7.82 -15.24
C ASN A 4 5.33 -7.40 -14.13
N ARG A 5 4.04 -7.70 -14.31
CA ARG A 5 3.00 -7.42 -13.30
C ARG A 5 3.16 -8.41 -12.15
N ILE A 6 3.08 -7.93 -10.90
CA ILE A 6 3.29 -8.77 -9.73
C ILE A 6 2.30 -9.94 -9.68
N GLU A 7 1.07 -9.75 -10.16
CA GLU A 7 0.06 -10.81 -10.23
C GLU A 7 0.45 -12.01 -11.13
N ASN A 8 1.44 -11.85 -12.01
CA ASN A 8 1.94 -12.90 -12.91
C ASN A 8 3.14 -13.66 -12.32
N GLU A 9 3.70 -13.18 -11.20
CA GLU A 9 4.90 -13.75 -10.60
C GLU A 9 4.53 -14.79 -9.52
N ASN A 10 5.16 -15.96 -9.58
CA ASN A 10 4.96 -17.02 -8.58
C ASN A 10 5.90 -16.82 -7.38
N ILE A 11 5.86 -15.63 -6.79
CA ILE A 11 6.69 -15.23 -5.64
C ILE A 11 5.78 -15.01 -4.43
N LYS A 12 6.23 -15.43 -3.25
CA LYS A 12 5.59 -15.06 -1.99
C LYS A 12 6.55 -14.23 -1.15
N GLY A 13 6.30 -12.92 -1.12
CA GLY A 13 7.05 -12.00 -0.29
C GLY A 13 6.49 -11.87 1.12
N ASP A 14 7.35 -11.45 2.05
CA ASP A 14 6.92 -11.01 3.39
C ASP A 14 6.48 -9.54 3.38
N ILE A 15 7.04 -8.74 2.49
CA ILE A 15 6.73 -7.32 2.35
C ILE A 15 6.56 -6.98 0.88
N ILE A 16 5.47 -6.29 0.56
CA ILE A 16 5.24 -5.67 -0.74
C ILE A 16 5.24 -4.16 -0.54
N LEU A 17 6.19 -3.47 -1.18
CA LEU A 17 6.25 -2.01 -1.19
C LEU A 17 5.71 -1.49 -2.53
N SER A 18 4.78 -0.52 -2.49
CA SER A 18 4.28 0.10 -3.71
C SER A 18 4.16 1.62 -3.62
N ARG A 19 4.42 2.28 -4.75
CA ARG A 19 4.04 3.67 -5.01
C ARG A 19 3.04 3.65 -6.17
N ALA A 20 1.76 3.39 -5.87
CA ALA A 20 0.75 3.16 -6.90
C ALA A 20 -0.42 4.16 -6.83
N VAL A 21 -0.79 4.68 -8.00
CA VAL A 21 -1.89 5.62 -8.22
C VAL A 21 -3.27 4.95 -8.10
N SER A 22 -3.35 3.61 -8.20
CA SER A 22 -4.61 2.85 -8.10
C SER A 22 -5.15 2.74 -6.68
N ASN A 23 -6.43 2.45 -6.47
CA ASN A 23 -7.03 2.36 -5.13
C ASN A 23 -6.46 1.19 -4.28
N LEU A 24 -6.58 1.28 -2.95
CA LEU A 24 -6.07 0.27 -2.00
C LEU A 24 -6.70 -1.12 -2.22
N SER A 25 -7.97 -1.18 -2.64
CA SER A 25 -8.65 -2.45 -2.93
C SER A 25 -8.00 -3.22 -4.09
N ASN A 26 -7.63 -2.53 -5.16
CA ASN A 26 -6.94 -3.12 -6.31
C ASN A 26 -5.53 -3.56 -5.93
N ILE A 27 -4.79 -2.71 -5.22
CA ILE A 27 -3.44 -3.03 -4.73
C ILE A 27 -3.48 -4.30 -3.89
N TYR A 28 -4.42 -4.40 -2.95
CA TYR A 28 -4.60 -5.61 -2.15
C TYR A 28 -4.94 -6.82 -3.02
N LYS A 29 -5.85 -6.67 -3.99
CA LYS A 29 -6.24 -7.76 -4.90
C LYS A 29 -5.07 -8.28 -5.73
N TRP A 30 -4.18 -7.41 -6.22
CA TRP A 30 -2.99 -7.82 -6.96
C TRP A 30 -1.93 -8.44 -6.05
N SER A 31 -1.82 -7.94 -4.82
CA SER A 31 -0.79 -8.37 -3.86
C SER A 31 -1.12 -9.66 -3.13
N LYS A 32 -2.40 -9.97 -2.88
CA LYS A 32 -2.84 -11.06 -1.98
C LYS A 32 -2.34 -12.46 -2.37
N ASN A 33 -2.08 -12.69 -3.66
CA ASN A 33 -1.59 -13.98 -4.16
C ASN A 33 -0.06 -14.08 -4.08
N CYS A 34 0.63 -12.95 -3.94
CA CYS A 34 2.08 -12.82 -4.01
C CYS A 34 2.71 -12.53 -2.64
N ILE A 35 1.94 -12.70 -1.56
CA ILE A 35 2.31 -12.33 -0.19
C ILE A 35 2.00 -13.45 0.80
N ASN A 36 2.84 -13.58 1.82
CA ASN A 36 2.65 -14.57 2.89
C ASN A 36 1.47 -14.19 3.80
N LYS A 37 0.91 -15.19 4.52
CA LYS A 37 -0.27 -15.05 5.42
C LYS A 37 -0.09 -14.07 6.59
N LYS A 38 1.12 -13.54 6.80
CA LYS A 38 1.44 -12.52 7.81
C LYS A 38 2.24 -11.36 7.21
N GLY A 39 2.26 -11.26 5.88
CA GLY A 39 3.01 -10.24 5.18
C GLY A 39 2.37 -8.87 5.30
N LEU A 40 3.16 -7.86 4.94
CA LEU A 40 2.78 -6.45 4.99
C LEU A 40 2.77 -5.85 3.59
N ILE A 41 1.70 -5.14 3.27
CA ILE A 41 1.64 -4.30 2.07
C ILE A 41 1.82 -2.84 2.52
N ILE A 42 2.90 -2.22 2.09
CA ILE A 42 3.27 -0.85 2.42
C ILE A 42 3.09 0.01 1.18
N ASN A 43 2.29 1.08 1.29
CA ASN A 43 1.94 1.94 0.17
C ASN A 43 2.20 3.41 0.48
N LEU A 44 2.86 4.10 -0.44
CA LEU A 44 2.86 5.56 -0.45
C LEU A 44 1.57 6.05 -1.12
N LYS A 45 0.76 6.81 -0.37
CA LYS A 45 -0.50 7.41 -0.81
C LYS A 45 -0.50 8.92 -0.61
N GLY A 46 -1.37 9.59 -1.36
CA GLY A 46 -1.65 11.03 -1.22
C GLY A 46 -3.15 11.27 -1.19
N GLY A 47 -3.57 12.47 -0.76
CA GLY A 47 -5.00 12.84 -0.71
C GLY A 47 -5.79 12.10 0.38
N ASN A 48 -7.12 12.28 0.38
CA ASN A 48 -8.00 11.58 1.32
C ASN A 48 -8.25 10.13 0.85
N ILE A 49 -8.01 9.15 1.74
CA ILE A 49 -8.14 7.71 1.46
C ILE A 49 -9.16 7.01 2.39
N ASP A 50 -9.94 7.76 3.17
CA ASP A 50 -10.84 7.21 4.19
C ASP A 50 -11.86 6.26 3.59
N ASN A 51 -12.40 6.62 2.41
CA ASN A 51 -13.33 5.79 1.68
C ASN A 51 -12.68 4.50 1.15
N GLU A 52 -11.41 4.55 0.75
CA GLU A 52 -10.67 3.36 0.29
C GLU A 52 -10.42 2.39 1.45
N LEU A 53 -10.03 2.92 2.61
CA LEU A 53 -9.78 2.14 3.82
C LEU A 53 -11.06 1.47 4.33
N LYS A 54 -12.17 2.21 4.37
CA LYS A 54 -13.50 1.69 4.74
C LYS A 54 -13.91 0.54 3.81
N LYS A 55 -13.71 0.68 2.50
CA LYS A 55 -14.04 -0.37 1.51
C LYS A 55 -13.14 -1.60 1.64
N LEU A 56 -11.86 -1.41 1.95
CA LEU A 56 -10.92 -2.52 2.08
C LEU A 56 -11.23 -3.40 3.30
N ASN A 57 -11.72 -2.81 4.39
CA ASN A 57 -12.09 -3.50 5.63
C ASN A 57 -10.97 -4.44 6.17
N LYS A 58 -9.73 -3.93 6.20
CA LYS A 58 -8.55 -4.64 6.70
C LYS A 58 -7.83 -3.83 7.77
N LYS A 59 -7.12 -4.53 8.66
CA LYS A 59 -6.25 -3.89 9.65
C LYS A 59 -5.18 -3.09 8.92
N SER A 60 -5.18 -1.78 9.16
CA SER A 60 -4.24 -0.86 8.53
C SER A 60 -3.72 0.17 9.54
N LYS A 61 -2.49 0.62 9.30
CA LYS A 61 -1.86 1.74 10.00
C LYS A 61 -1.51 2.82 8.99
N ILE A 62 -1.70 4.07 9.38
CA ILE A 62 -1.39 5.24 8.55
C ILE A 62 -0.32 6.05 9.28
N PHE A 63 0.68 6.49 8.53
CA PHE A 63 1.70 7.41 8.99
C PHE A 63 1.69 8.62 8.08
N ASN A 64 1.46 9.82 8.61
CA ASN A 64 1.50 11.03 7.80
C ASN A 64 2.95 11.43 7.57
N ILE A 65 3.32 11.70 6.33
CA ILE A 65 4.70 12.08 6.00
C ILE A 65 4.98 13.52 6.42
N SER A 66 3.93 14.34 6.56
CA SER A 66 4.00 15.69 7.11
C SER A 66 4.54 15.74 8.55
N GLU A 67 4.50 14.63 9.30
CA GLU A 67 5.12 14.53 10.64
C GLU A 67 6.66 14.52 10.57
N TYR A 68 7.23 14.24 9.40
CA TYR A 68 8.68 14.13 9.17
C TYR A 68 9.23 15.20 8.22
N TYR A 69 8.39 15.75 7.35
CA TYR A 69 8.78 16.69 6.29
C TYR A 69 7.82 17.87 6.24
N SER A 70 8.34 19.09 6.31
CA SER A 70 7.55 20.31 6.35
C SER A 70 7.18 20.87 4.96
N GLU A 71 7.69 20.31 3.86
CA GLU A 71 7.37 20.82 2.53
C GLU A 71 5.90 20.56 2.15
N LYS A 72 5.29 21.53 1.46
CA LYS A 72 3.89 21.46 0.98
C LYS A 72 3.59 20.19 0.16
N PHE A 73 4.59 19.65 -0.52
CA PHE A 73 4.46 18.39 -1.27
C PHE A 73 4.04 17.21 -0.37
N TYR A 74 4.51 17.18 0.89
CA TYR A 74 4.29 16.08 1.83
C TYR A 74 3.05 16.24 2.71
N GLU A 75 2.43 17.41 2.72
CA GLU A 75 1.25 17.74 3.53
C GLU A 75 0.13 16.68 3.45
N THR A 76 -0.09 16.14 2.26
CA THR A 76 -1.13 15.12 2.02
C THR A 76 -0.59 13.70 1.87
N LYS A 77 0.74 13.51 1.90
CA LYS A 77 1.38 12.22 1.68
C LYS A 77 1.35 11.39 2.95
N LYS A 78 1.10 10.09 2.79
CA LYS A 78 1.02 9.14 3.89
C LYS A 78 1.52 7.76 3.49
N ILE A 79 2.08 7.05 4.44
CA ILE A 79 2.38 5.62 4.32
C ILE A 79 1.20 4.83 4.89
N VAL A 80 0.67 3.92 4.10
CA VAL A 80 -0.40 3.00 4.49
C VAL A 80 0.17 1.60 4.57
N LEU A 81 0.16 1.03 5.77
CA LEU A 81 0.58 -0.33 6.05
C LEU A 81 -0.67 -1.20 6.23
N ILE A 82 -0.82 -2.23 5.41
CA ILE A 82 -1.94 -3.18 5.43
C ILE A 82 -1.38 -4.55 5.82
N GLN A 83 -1.99 -5.15 6.85
CA GLN A 83 -1.72 -6.55 7.20
C GLN A 83 -2.70 -7.45 6.43
N VAL A 84 -2.16 -8.46 5.75
CA VAL A 84 -2.93 -9.40 4.89
C VAL A 84 -3.82 -10.31 5.72
#